data_AF-A0A6G6Z6T6-F1
#
_entry.id   AF-A0A6G6Z6T6-F1
#
_cell.length_a   1.000
_cell.length_b   1.000
_cell.length_c   1.000
_cell.angle_alpha   90.00
_cell.angle_beta   90.00
_cell.angle_gamma   90.00
#
_symmetry.space_group_name_H-M   'P 1'
#
loop_
_entity.id
_entity.type
_entity.pdbx_description
1 polymer ?
#
loop_
_entity_poly.entity_id
_entity_poly.type
_entity_poly.pdbx_seq_one_letter_code
_entity_poly.pdbx_strand_id
1 'polypeptide(L)'
;MKMKEGRPWADPERAARRIMEHARAFEPIQDGRIYIEKINYPFIDKDGASPAEYTAGLNYAIEHDWLEKHESGTYVKMQQAGNDLFTGEPPAEAASRGLRSF
;
A
#
# COMPACT_ATOMS: atom_id res chain seq x y z
N MET A 1 -13.28 18.44 25.11
CA MET A 1 -13.45 18.07 23.69
C MET A 1 -12.23 17.30 23.26
N LYS A 2 -12.37 16.02 22.90
CA LYS A 2 -11.29 15.27 22.25
C LYS A 2 -11.30 15.74 20.78
N MET A 3 -10.26 16.43 20.33
CA MET A 3 -10.09 16.65 18.89
C MET A 3 -9.98 15.26 18.27
N LYS A 4 -10.91 14.91 17.37
CA LYS A 4 -10.70 13.75 16.50
C LYS A 4 -9.40 14.05 15.78
N GLU A 5 -8.34 13.31 16.09
CA GLU A 5 -7.13 13.28 15.26
C GLU A 5 -7.63 13.20 13.81
N GLY A 6 -7.16 14.13 12.96
CA GLY A 6 -7.64 14.23 11.59
C GLY A 6 -7.61 12.85 10.95
N ARG A 7 -8.67 12.49 10.21
CA ARG A 7 -8.78 11.20 9.53
C ARG A 7 -7.45 10.91 8.82
N PRO A 8 -6.66 9.92 9.27
CA PRO A 8 -5.23 9.83 8.92
C PRO A 8 -5.01 9.58 7.42
N TRP A 9 -6.05 9.11 6.73
CA TRP A 9 -6.02 8.72 5.32
C TRP A 9 -6.93 9.59 4.44
N ALA A 10 -7.37 10.75 4.93
CA ALA A 10 -8.21 11.67 4.15
C ALA A 10 -7.45 12.32 2.98
N ASP A 11 -6.12 12.33 3.03
CA ASP A 11 -5.25 12.73 1.93
C ASP A 11 -5.01 11.53 0.99
N PRO A 12 -5.45 11.59 -0.29
CA PRO A 12 -5.34 10.45 -1.21
C PRO A 12 -3.90 10.01 -1.47
N GLU A 13 -2.94 10.93 -1.54
CA GLU A 13 -1.53 10.59 -1.75
C GLU A 13 -0.96 9.82 -0.55
N ARG A 14 -1.24 10.27 0.67
CA ARG A 14 -0.86 9.56 1.90
C ARG A 14 -1.50 8.18 1.98
N ALA A 15 -2.78 8.05 1.61
CA ALA A 15 -3.45 6.76 1.52
C ALA A 15 -2.79 5.86 0.46
N ALA A 16 -2.47 6.40 -0.71
CA ALA A 16 -1.79 5.69 -1.79
C ALA A 16 -0.41 5.18 -1.36
N ARG A 17 0.42 6.01 -0.73
CA ARG A 17 1.73 5.59 -0.22
C ARG A 17 1.62 4.41 0.74
N ARG A 18 0.64 4.45 1.64
CA ARG A 18 0.39 3.34 2.58
C ARG A 18 -0.09 2.07 1.89
N ILE A 19 -0.96 2.20 0.89
CA ILE A 19 -1.37 1.09 0.00
C ILE A 19 -0.13 0.47 -0.67
N MET A 20 0.81 1.28 -1.17
CA MET A 20 2.05 0.81 -1.78
C MET A 20 2.97 0.11 -0.77
N GLU A 21 3.01 0.56 0.50
CA GLU A 21 3.73 -0.14 1.57
C GLU A 21 3.18 -1.55 1.82
N HIS A 22 1.85 -1.72 1.85
CA HIS A 22 1.23 -3.05 1.96
C HIS A 22 1.49 -3.90 0.72
N ALA A 23 1.46 -3.30 -0.46
CA ALA A 23 1.72 -4.01 -1.72
C ALA A 23 3.15 -4.58 -1.75
N ARG A 24 4.17 -3.79 -1.38
CA ARG A 24 5.58 -4.25 -1.38
C ARG A 24 5.92 -5.23 -0.27
N ALA A 25 5.09 -5.29 0.79
CA ALA A 25 5.27 -6.26 1.88
C ALA A 25 4.85 -7.68 1.47
N PHE A 26 4.06 -7.82 0.41
CA PHE A 26 3.64 -9.11 -0.12
C PHE A 26 4.55 -9.54 -1.28
N GLU A 27 5.06 -10.77 -1.23
CA GLU A 27 5.80 -11.35 -2.35
C GLU A 27 4.82 -11.60 -3.52
N PRO A 28 5.00 -10.95 -4.68
CA PRO A 28 4.10 -11.10 -5.81
C PRO A 28 4.05 -12.55 -6.31
N ILE A 29 2.89 -13.00 -6.75
CA ILE A 29 2.75 -14.29 -7.45
C ILE A 29 3.06 -14.11 -8.94
N GLN A 30 3.50 -15.19 -9.59
CA GLN A 30 3.71 -15.30 -11.05
C GLN A 30 4.11 -13.97 -11.72
N ASP A 31 3.33 -13.47 -12.69
CA ASP A 31 3.59 -12.25 -13.48
C ASP A 31 3.51 -10.92 -12.65
N GLY A 32 4.09 -10.90 -11.46
CA GLY A 32 4.12 -9.73 -10.57
C GLY A 32 2.77 -9.37 -9.96
N ARG A 33 1.80 -10.31 -9.93
CA ARG A 33 0.45 -10.04 -9.44
C ARG A 33 0.40 -10.09 -7.92
N ILE A 34 -0.38 -9.21 -7.34
CA ILE A 34 -0.66 -9.14 -5.89
C ILE A 34 -2.17 -9.25 -5.73
N TYR A 35 -2.65 -10.12 -4.85
CA TYR A 35 -4.07 -10.16 -4.50
C TYR A 35 -4.46 -8.83 -3.84
N ILE A 36 -5.49 -8.16 -4.36
CA ILE A 36 -5.95 -6.87 -3.83
C ILE A 36 -6.33 -6.94 -2.35
N GLU A 37 -6.75 -8.12 -1.88
CA GLU A 37 -7.08 -8.38 -0.48
C GLU A 37 -5.86 -8.26 0.46
N LYS A 38 -4.65 -8.50 -0.05
CA LYS A 38 -3.42 -8.29 0.72
C LYS A 38 -3.12 -6.83 1.00
N ILE A 39 -3.83 -5.91 0.34
CA ILE A 39 -3.68 -4.48 0.50
C ILE A 39 -4.92 -3.88 1.18
N ASN A 40 -6.13 -4.24 0.72
CA ASN A 40 -7.38 -3.67 1.26
C ASN A 40 -7.59 -4.04 2.74
N TYR A 41 -7.29 -5.28 3.15
CA TYR A 41 -7.57 -5.79 4.48
C TYR A 41 -6.67 -5.11 5.50
N PRO A 42 -5.32 -5.11 5.38
CA PRO A 42 -4.50 -4.41 6.35
C PRO A 42 -4.74 -2.89 6.35
N PHE A 43 -5.07 -2.27 5.22
CA PHE A 43 -5.35 -0.83 5.18
C PHE A 43 -6.64 -0.46 5.93
N ILE A 44 -7.71 -1.25 5.79
CA ILE A 44 -8.98 -0.98 6.49
C ILE A 44 -8.93 -1.45 7.95
N ASP A 45 -8.52 -2.71 8.16
CA ASP A 45 -8.62 -3.36 9.48
C ASP A 45 -7.49 -2.96 10.43
N LYS A 46 -6.24 -2.89 9.93
CA LYS A 46 -5.07 -2.59 10.77
C LYS A 46 -4.79 -1.08 10.83
N ASP A 47 -4.88 -0.37 9.71
CA ASP A 47 -4.62 1.07 9.69
C ASP A 47 -5.87 1.92 9.99
N GLY A 48 -7.05 1.30 10.14
CA GLY A 48 -8.29 1.97 10.51
C GLY A 48 -8.86 2.90 9.43
N ALA A 49 -8.51 2.68 8.16
CA ALA A 49 -9.03 3.47 7.06
C ALA A 49 -10.49 3.10 6.72
N SER A 50 -11.25 4.07 6.22
CA SER A 50 -12.56 3.82 5.65
C SER A 50 -12.48 3.27 4.21
N PRO A 51 -13.52 2.59 3.72
CA PRO A 51 -13.57 2.15 2.31
C PRO A 51 -13.44 3.29 1.29
N ALA A 52 -13.90 4.50 1.65
CA ALA A 52 -13.77 5.69 0.81
C ALA A 52 -12.32 6.17 0.72
N GLU A 53 -11.57 6.15 1.82
CA GLU A 53 -10.14 6.50 1.84
C GLU A 53 -9.31 5.46 1.09
N TYR A 54 -9.66 4.16 1.21
CA TYR A 54 -9.06 3.11 0.40
C TYR A 54 -9.26 3.35 -1.10
N THR A 55 -10.49 3.68 -1.50
CA THR A 55 -10.82 3.95 -2.91
C THR A 55 -10.07 5.18 -3.41
N ALA A 56 -10.01 6.25 -2.63
CA ALA A 56 -9.29 7.47 -3.00
C ALA A 56 -7.77 7.21 -3.16
N GLY A 57 -7.16 6.49 -2.21
CA GLY A 57 -5.74 6.14 -2.30
C GLY A 57 -5.43 5.17 -3.45
N LEU A 58 -6.31 4.18 -3.70
CA LEU A 58 -6.14 3.25 -4.81
C LEU A 58 -6.21 3.97 -6.16
N ASN A 59 -7.20 4.86 -6.33
CA ASN A 59 -7.33 5.65 -7.55
C ASN A 59 -6.11 6.55 -7.76
N TYR A 60 -5.65 7.24 -6.71
CA TYR A 60 -4.44 8.07 -6.78
C TYR A 60 -3.22 7.26 -7.23
N ALA A 61 -3.01 6.06 -6.64
CA ALA A 61 -1.91 5.18 -7.04
C ALA A 61 -1.98 4.73 -8.51
N ILE A 62 -3.19 4.52 -9.04
CA ILE A 62 -3.41 4.16 -10.45
C ILE A 62 -3.16 5.37 -11.37
N GLU A 63 -3.68 6.54 -11.01
CA GLU A 63 -3.52 7.79 -11.77
C GLU A 63 -2.06 8.25 -11.88
N HIS A 64 -1.22 7.85 -10.92
CA HIS A 64 0.21 8.15 -10.91
C HIS A 64 1.11 7.01 -11.40
N ASP A 65 0.53 5.98 -12.03
CA ASP A 65 1.27 4.81 -12.53
C ASP A 65 2.10 4.10 -11.45
N TRP A 66 1.67 4.16 -10.17
CA TRP A 66 2.32 3.43 -9.08
C TRP A 66 1.82 1.99 -9.00
N LEU A 67 0.54 1.81 -9.30
CA LEU A 67 -0.15 0.54 -9.20
C LEU A 67 -1.08 0.36 -10.40
N GLU A 68 -1.02 -0.80 -11.05
CA GLU A 68 -1.99 -1.17 -12.07
C GLU A 68 -3.03 -2.12 -11.47
N LYS A 69 -4.31 -1.90 -11.77
CA LYS A 69 -5.40 -2.79 -11.38
C LYS A 69 -5.78 -3.68 -12.56
N HIS A 70 -5.74 -4.99 -12.34
CA HIS A 70 -6.19 -5.98 -13.32
C HIS A 70 -7.71 -5.85 -13.55
N GLU A 71 -8.17 -6.11 -14.78
CA GLU A 71 -9.58 -5.99 -15.18
C GLU A 71 -10.54 -6.82 -14.30
N SER A 72 -10.08 -7.96 -13.78
CA SER A 72 -10.88 -8.81 -12.89
C SER A 72 -11.16 -8.19 -11.52
N GLY A 73 -10.43 -7.13 -11.16
CA GLY A 73 -10.47 -6.49 -9.85
C GLY A 73 -9.85 -7.30 -8.70
N THR A 74 -9.43 -8.54 -8.96
CA THR A 74 -8.81 -9.44 -7.97
C THR A 74 -7.34 -9.13 -7.71
N TYR A 75 -6.66 -8.60 -8.73
CA TYR A 75 -5.22 -8.44 -8.73
C TYR A 75 -4.82 -6.99 -8.99
N VAL A 76 -3.67 -6.64 -8.43
CA VAL A 76 -2.93 -5.43 -8.79
C VAL A 76 -1.48 -5.79 -9.08
N LYS A 77 -0.75 -4.90 -9.76
CA LYS A 77 0.69 -5.04 -10.04
C LYS A 77 1.38 -3.73 -9.70
N MET A 78 2.46 -3.80 -8.92
CA MET A 78 3.30 -2.64 -8.68
C MET A 78 4.07 -2.29 -9.95
N GLN A 79 4.00 -1.02 -10.33
CA GLN A 79 4.71 -0.47 -11.48
C GLN A 79 6.06 0.11 -11.05
N GLN A 80 6.93 0.42 -12.01
CA GLN A 80 8.26 0.94 -11.71
C GLN A 80 8.19 2.25 -10.89
N ALA A 81 7.31 3.20 -11.25
CA ALA A 81 7.17 4.44 -10.50
C ALA A 81 6.72 4.21 -9.05
N GLY A 82 5.95 3.15 -8.79
CA GLY A 82 5.57 2.73 -7.45
C GLY A 82 6.73 2.09 -6.66
N ASN A 83 7.60 1.34 -7.33
CA ASN A 83 8.84 0.83 -6.73
C ASN A 83 9.81 1.96 -6.39
N ASP A 84 9.89 2.98 -7.25
CA ASP A 84 10.82 4.09 -7.11
C ASP A 84 10.55 4.92 -5.85
N LEU A 85 9.32 4.93 -5.33
CA LEU A 85 8.95 5.52 -4.04
C LEU A 85 9.77 5.00 -2.85
N PHE A 86 10.36 3.80 -2.99
CA PHE A 86 11.05 3.10 -1.91
C PHE A 86 12.51 2.81 -2.22
N THR A 87 13.07 3.44 -3.25
CA THR A 87 14.48 3.25 -3.61
C THR A 87 15.38 3.62 -2.42
N GLY A 88 16.09 2.63 -1.87
CA GLY A 88 16.95 2.78 -0.69
C GLY A 88 16.32 2.37 0.64
N GLU A 89 15.05 1.93 0.66
CA GLU A 89 14.34 1.52 1.88
C GLU A 89 13.89 0.05 1.84
N PRO A 90 14.34 -0.81 2.78
CA PRO A 90 13.84 -2.17 2.85
C PRO A 90 12.33 -2.20 3.20
N PRO A 91 11.58 -3.26 2.82
CA PRO A 91 10.21 -3.44 3.28
C PRO A 91 10.13 -3.40 4.81
N ALA A 92 9.08 -2.79 5.35
CA ALA A 92 8.93 -2.55 6.80
C ALA A 92 9.04 -3.85 7.65
N GLU A 93 8.63 -5.00 7.11
CA GLU A 93 8.74 -6.29 7.79
C GLU A 93 10.18 -6.87 7.76
N ALA A 94 10.97 -6.55 6.73
CA ALA A 94 12.37 -6.98 6.62
C ALA A 94 13.30 -6.13 7.51
N ALA A 95 12.99 -4.84 7.70
CA ALA A 95 13.80 -3.92 8.50
C ALA A 95 13.91 -4.32 9.99
N SER A 96 12.89 -4.99 10.53
CA SER A 96 12.85 -5.41 11.94
C SER A 96 13.71 -6.66 12.25
N ARG A 97 14.26 -7.33 11.24
CA ARG A 97 15.13 -8.52 11.41
C ARG A 97 16.64 -8.21 11.37
N GLY A 98 17.02 -6.94 11.17
CA GLY A 98 18.43 -6.54 10.94
C GLY A 98 19.30 -6.26 12.17
N LEU A 99 18.76 -6.30 13.40
CA LEU A 99 19.55 -6.06 14.62
C LEU A 99 19.73 -7.33 15.46
N ARG A 100 20.49 -8.30 14.94
CA ARG A 100 21.24 -9.26 15.77
C ARG A 100 22.59 -9.52 15.14
N SER A 101 23.57 -8.72 15.54
CA SER A 101 24.99 -9.04 15.36
C SER A 101 25.38 -10.17 16.33
N PHE A 102 26.23 -11.08 15.85
CA PHE A 102 26.88 -12.16 16.59
C PHE A 102 27.71 -11.64 17.76
#